data_AF-A0A2N1M4S5-F1
#
_entry.id   AF-A0A2N1M4S5-F1
#
_cell.length_a   1.000
_cell.length_b   1.000
_cell.length_c   1.000
_cell.angle_alpha   90.00
_cell.angle_beta   90.00
_cell.angle_gamma   90.00
#
_symmetry.space_group_name_H-M   'P 1'
#
loop_
_entity.id
_entity.type
_entity.pdbx_description
1 polymer ?
#
loop_
_entity_poly.entity_id
_entity_poly.type
_entity_poly.pdbx_seq_one_letter_code
_entity_poly.pdbx_strand_id
1 'polypeptide(L)'
;MTDIILNCLIIPSGQFNDLPFNNLTLRITLPRNGAVSTLQTAIQNELAPPYDNIPFDIHQVYHPGILDERCMQPQVLISAYFVGDPPTNVFHIVASPIPPPSR
;
A
#
# COMPACT_ATOMS: atom_id res chain seq x y z
N MET A 1 -6.37 5.91 20.64
CA MET A 1 -5.94 5.92 19.23
C MET A 1 -5.93 4.46 18.81
N THR A 2 -6.60 4.11 17.71
CA THR A 2 -6.71 2.70 17.30
C THR A 2 -5.83 2.49 16.09
N ASP A 3 -4.88 1.56 16.20
CA ASP A 3 -4.05 1.16 15.08
C ASP A 3 -4.87 0.29 14.12
N ILE A 4 -4.49 0.33 12.85
CA ILE A 4 -5.02 -0.54 11.81
C ILE A 4 -3.89 -1.41 11.26
N ILE A 5 -4.23 -2.67 10.97
CA ILE A 5 -3.32 -3.62 10.33
C ILE A 5 -3.77 -3.81 8.89
N LEU A 6 -2.90 -3.48 7.95
CA LEU A 6 -3.16 -3.57 6.52
C LEU A 6 -2.25 -4.60 5.86
N ASN A 7 -2.85 -5.55 5.14
CA ASN A 7 -2.12 -6.46 4.26
C ASN A 7 -1.96 -5.74 2.91
N CYS A 8 -0.72 -5.55 2.51
CA CYS A 8 -0.34 -4.86 1.29
C CYS A 8 0.21 -5.86 0.27
N LEU A 9 -0.25 -5.73 -0.97
CA LEU A 9 0.31 -6.42 -2.13
C LEU A 9 1.12 -5.42 -2.96
N ILE A 10 2.39 -5.71 -3.19
CA ILE A 10 3.22 -4.93 -4.12
C ILE A 10 3.06 -5.54 -5.51
N ILE A 11 2.74 -4.73 -6.50
CA ILE A 11 2.66 -5.19 -7.89
C ILE A 11 4.06 -5.26 -8.49
N PRO A 12 4.54 -6.46 -8.88
CA PRO A 12 5.83 -6.63 -9.55
C PRO A 12 5.73 -6.14 -11.00
N SER A 13 5.72 -4.83 -11.17
CA SER A 13 5.67 -4.13 -12.45
C SER A 13 6.71 -3.02 -12.48
N GLY A 14 7.14 -2.57 -13.67
CA GLY A 14 8.05 -1.44 -13.80
C GLY A 14 9.31 -1.56 -12.93
N GLN A 15 9.54 -0.58 -12.05
CA GLN A 15 10.71 -0.55 -11.15
C GLN A 15 10.63 -1.57 -10.00
N PHE A 16 9.49 -2.24 -9.80
CA PHE A 16 9.30 -3.31 -8.83
C PHE A 16 9.41 -4.72 -9.44
N ASN A 17 9.70 -4.84 -10.74
CA ASN A 17 9.77 -6.14 -11.43
C ASN A 17 10.74 -7.15 -10.78
N ASP A 18 11.86 -6.66 -10.25
CA ASP A 18 12.91 -7.50 -9.67
C ASP A 18 12.77 -7.70 -8.15
N LEU A 19 11.64 -7.28 -7.56
CA LEU A 19 11.38 -7.54 -6.14
C LEU A 19 11.26 -9.05 -5.91
N PRO A 20 11.98 -9.60 -4.90
CA PRO A 20 11.83 -11.00 -4.55
C PRO A 20 10.41 -11.28 -4.07
N PHE A 21 9.87 -12.46 -4.38
CA PHE A 21 8.48 -12.84 -4.04
C PHE A 21 8.11 -12.62 -2.57
N ASN A 22 9.05 -12.82 -1.65
CA ASN A 22 8.83 -12.60 -0.22
C ASN A 22 8.56 -11.13 0.15
N ASN A 23 8.99 -10.18 -0.69
CA ASN A 23 8.78 -8.74 -0.49
C ASN A 23 7.52 -8.23 -1.20
N LEU A 24 6.81 -9.08 -1.96
CA LEU A 24 5.58 -8.68 -2.64
C LEU A 24 4.38 -8.62 -1.69
N THR A 25 4.48 -9.18 -0.49
CA THR A 25 3.42 -9.16 0.51
C THR A 25 3.95 -8.55 1.79
N LEU A 26 3.34 -7.44 2.23
CA LEU A 26 3.73 -6.74 3.45
C LEU A 26 2.54 -6.67 4.41
N ARG A 27 2.85 -6.61 5.71
CA ARG A 27 1.84 -6.40 6.77
C ARG A 27 2.21 -5.15 7.55
N ILE A 28 1.51 -4.06 7.29
CA ILE A 28 1.79 -2.75 7.88
C ILE A 28 0.85 -2.51 9.06
N THR A 29 1.39 -2.03 10.18
CA THR A 29 0.62 -1.57 11.34
C THR A 29 0.87 -0.09 11.55
N LEU A 30 -0.18 0.71 11.61
CA LEU A 30 -0.07 2.17 11.76
C LEU A 30 -1.33 2.80 12.38
N PRO A 31 -1.25 4.04 12.90
CA PRO A 31 -2.41 4.73 13.44
C PRO A 31 -3.48 4.99 12.36
N ARG A 32 -4.74 4.64 12.65
CA ARG A 32 -5.86 4.82 11.69
C ARG A 32 -6.14 6.29 11.36
N ASN A 33 -5.78 7.21 12.25
CA ASN A 33 -5.89 8.65 12.03
C ASN A 33 -4.64 9.25 11.37
N GLY A 34 -3.69 8.43 10.93
CA GLY A 34 -2.60 8.86 10.07
C GLY A 34 -3.07 9.16 8.65
N ALA A 35 -2.29 9.96 7.94
CA ALA A 35 -2.49 10.22 6.52
C ALA A 35 -1.97 9.03 5.69
N VAL A 36 -2.45 8.91 4.45
CA VAL A 36 -1.96 7.89 3.51
C VAL A 36 -0.46 8.09 3.21
N SER A 37 0.07 9.30 3.29
CA SER A 37 1.52 9.54 3.20
C SER A 37 2.32 8.79 4.26
N THR A 38 1.79 8.63 5.48
CA THR A 38 2.42 7.82 6.53
C THR A 38 2.43 6.34 6.17
N LEU A 39 1.37 5.86 5.50
CA LEU A 39 1.32 4.49 4.95
C LEU A 39 2.35 4.30 3.83
N GLN A 40 2.50 5.28 2.93
CA GLN A 40 3.53 5.25 1.89
C GLN A 40 4.93 5.15 2.49
N THR A 41 5.27 6.00 3.48
CA THR A 41 6.56 5.94 4.16
C THR A 41 6.78 4.59 4.85
N ALA A 42 5.75 4.02 5.48
CA ALA A 42 5.86 2.71 6.11
C ALA A 42 6.17 1.60 5.08
N ILE A 43 5.51 1.60 3.92
CA ILE A 43 5.78 0.65 2.83
C ILE A 43 7.20 0.85 2.27
N GLN A 44 7.63 2.10 2.05
CA GLN A 44 8.99 2.42 1.58
C GLN A 44 10.07 1.87 2.50
N ASN A 45 9.90 2.03 3.81
CA ASN A 45 10.86 1.51 4.80
C ASN A 45 10.98 -0.02 4.77
N GLU A 46 9.89 -0.73 4.48
CA GLU A 46 9.89 -2.20 4.38
C GLU A 46 10.49 -2.72 3.06
N LEU A 47 10.36 -1.97 1.96
CA LEU A 47 10.88 -2.39 0.65
C LEU A 47 12.42 -2.43 0.59
N ALA A 48 13.09 -1.68 1.47
CA ALA A 48 14.55 -1.55 1.58
C ALA A 48 15.25 -1.06 0.29
N PRO A 49 16.52 -0.61 0.36
CA PRO A 49 17.27 -0.24 -0.83
C PRO A 49 17.41 -1.40 -1.83
N PRO A 50 17.30 -1.16 -3.16
CA PRO A 50 17.16 0.15 -3.82
C PRO A 50 15.72 0.62 -4.04
N TYR A 51 14.72 -0.06 -3.47
CA TYR A 51 13.30 0.16 -3.75
C TYR A 51 12.64 1.21 -2.85
N ASP A 52 13.31 1.58 -1.75
CA ASP A 52 12.88 2.54 -0.74
C ASP A 52 12.61 3.97 -1.27
N ASN A 53 13.16 4.32 -2.44
CA ASN A 53 13.00 5.63 -3.07
C ASN A 53 12.14 5.62 -4.34
N ILE A 54 11.53 4.47 -4.68
CA ILE A 54 10.65 4.38 -5.85
C ILE A 54 9.30 5.04 -5.53
N PRO A 55 8.80 5.95 -6.38
CA PRO A 55 7.46 6.50 -6.24
C PRO A 55 6.41 5.47 -6.64
N PHE A 56 5.33 5.36 -5.86
CA PHE A 56 4.22 4.45 -6.12
C PHE A 56 2.88 5.03 -5.67
N ASP A 57 1.81 4.58 -6.31
CA ASP A 57 0.44 4.85 -5.89
C ASP A 57 -0.07 3.72 -5.01
N ILE A 58 -0.92 4.07 -4.04
CA ILE A 58 -1.63 3.11 -3.20
C ILE A 58 -3.10 3.09 -3.61
N HIS A 59 -3.63 1.89 -3.83
CA HIS A 59 -5.04 1.68 -4.05
C HIS A 59 -5.62 0.84 -2.92
N GLN A 60 -6.76 1.25 -2.38
CA GLN A 60 -7.58 0.40 -1.53
C GLN A 60 -8.20 -0.69 -2.39
N VAL A 61 -8.11 -1.93 -1.93
CA VAL A 61 -8.72 -3.11 -2.54
C VAL A 61 -9.22 -4.07 -1.47
N TYR A 62 -9.99 -5.08 -1.87
CA TYR A 62 -10.29 -6.24 -1.02
C TYR A 62 -10.09 -7.53 -1.83
N HIS A 63 -8.85 -8.00 -1.99
CA HIS A 63 -8.53 -9.19 -2.82
C HIS A 63 -8.28 -10.45 -1.96
N PRO A 64 -8.81 -11.65 -2.31
CA PRO A 64 -9.50 -12.03 -3.56
C PRO A 64 -11.03 -11.77 -3.61
N GLY A 65 -11.54 -10.80 -2.85
CA GLY A 65 -12.95 -10.41 -2.81
C GLY A 65 -13.36 -9.32 -3.83
N ILE A 66 -14.07 -8.29 -3.35
CA ILE A 66 -14.63 -7.22 -4.18
C ILE A 66 -13.51 -6.35 -4.76
N LEU A 67 -13.44 -6.29 -6.09
CA LEU A 67 -12.58 -5.40 -6.87
C LEU A 67 -13.20 -4.00 -6.98
N ASP A 68 -13.50 -3.37 -5.84
CA ASP A 68 -13.77 -1.94 -5.80
C ASP A 68 -12.45 -1.25 -5.47
N GLU A 69 -11.69 -0.97 -6.53
CA GLU A 69 -10.37 -0.38 -6.43
C GLU A 69 -10.47 1.14 -6.33
N ARG A 70 -9.93 1.71 -5.25
CA ARG A 70 -9.95 3.15 -5.03
C ARG A 70 -8.56 3.70 -4.79
N CYS A 71 -8.11 4.60 -5.66
CA CYS A 71 -6.85 5.32 -5.47
C CYS A 71 -6.88 6.14 -4.16
N MET A 72 -5.86 5.94 -3.33
CA MET A 72 -5.72 6.57 -2.02
C MET A 72 -4.84 7.81 -2.14
N GLN A 73 -5.37 8.96 -1.70
CA GLN A 73 -4.71 10.26 -1.81
C GLN A 73 -3.78 10.49 -0.62
N PRO A 74 -2.50 10.86 -0.81
CA PRO A 74 -1.50 10.97 0.26
C PRO A 74 -1.91 11.85 1.45
N GLN A 75 -2.61 12.94 1.18
CA GLN A 75 -3.08 13.91 2.18
C GLN A 75 -4.37 13.51 2.91
N VAL A 76 -5.04 12.45 2.48
CA VAL A 76 -6.30 11.99 3.08
C VAL A 76 -6.00 11.03 4.23
N LEU A 77 -6.89 11.00 5.24
CA LEU A 77 -6.76 10.08 6.36
C LEU A 77 -7.08 8.64 5.96
N ILE A 78 -6.37 7.69 6.54
CA ILE A 78 -6.61 6.25 6.31
C ILE A 78 -8.04 5.86 6.73
N SER A 79 -8.57 6.46 7.79
CA SER A 79 -9.95 6.27 8.24
C SER A 79 -11.02 6.64 7.20
N ALA A 80 -10.70 7.49 6.22
CA ALA A 80 -11.64 7.83 5.14
C ALA A 80 -11.83 6.69 4.13
N TYR A 81 -10.88 5.76 4.09
CA TYR A 81 -10.92 4.55 3.25
C TYR A 81 -11.35 3.34 4.08
N PHE A 82 -10.88 3.23 5.32
CA PHE A 82 -11.16 2.12 6.23
C PHE A 82 -12.00 2.58 7.42
N VAL A 83 -13.32 2.66 7.23
CA VAL A 83 -14.28 3.11 8.25
C VAL A 83 -14.39 2.11 9.42
N GLY A 84 -14.34 0.81 9.12
CA GLY A 84 -14.35 -0.27 10.09
C GLY A 84 -13.03 -1.03 10.11
N ASP A 85 -13.02 -2.14 10.86
CA ASP A 85 -11.88 -3.06 10.82
C ASP A 85 -11.89 -3.82 9.49
N PRO A 86 -10.76 -3.83 8.77
CA PRO A 86 -10.68 -4.53 7.51
C PRO A 86 -10.78 -6.05 7.74
N PRO A 87 -11.31 -6.82 6.76
CA PRO A 87 -11.46 -8.26 6.89
C PRO A 87 -10.11 -8.95 7.14
N THR A 88 -10.11 -10.10 7.80
CA THR A 88 -8.88 -10.90 7.88
C THR A 88 -8.68 -11.71 6.59
N ASN A 89 -7.43 -12.09 6.31
CA ASN A 89 -7.04 -12.97 5.19
C ASN A 89 -7.31 -12.44 3.77
N VAL A 90 -7.45 -11.12 3.60
CA VAL A 90 -7.48 -10.45 2.29
C VAL A 90 -6.39 -9.39 2.20
N PHE A 91 -6.02 -8.99 0.99
CA PHE A 91 -5.24 -7.78 0.77
C PHE A 91 -6.16 -6.56 0.83
N HIS A 92 -5.73 -5.55 1.58
CA HIS A 92 -6.48 -4.31 1.82
C HIS A 92 -6.02 -3.19 0.91
N ILE A 93 -4.77 -3.26 0.48
CA ILE A 93 -4.15 -2.27 -0.38
C ILE A 93 -3.24 -2.95 -1.38
N VAL A 94 -3.10 -2.28 -2.52
CA VAL A 94 -2.14 -2.59 -3.55
C VAL A 94 -1.22 -1.38 -3.73
N ALA A 95 0.08 -1.61 -3.80
CA ALA A 95 1.05 -0.58 -4.15
C ALA A 95 1.65 -0.88 -5.54
N SER A 96 1.52 0.08 -6.44
CA SER A 96 1.96 -0.03 -7.82
C SER A 96 2.94 1.10 -8.14
N PRO A 97 4.11 0.80 -8.72
CA PRO A 97 5.10 1.83 -9.01
C PRO A 97 4.56 2.78 -10.08
N ILE A 98 4.82 4.07 -9.89
CA ILE A 98 4.44 5.10 -10.86
C ILE A 98 5.42 5.00 -12.02
N PRO A 99 4.95 4.85 -13.28
CA PRO A 99 5.83 4.85 -14.44
C PRO A 99 6.66 6.14 -14.48
N PRO A 100 7.97 6.07 -14.77
CA PRO A 100 8.74 7.29 -14.99
C PRO A 100 8.10 8.09 -16.15
N PRO A 101 8.10 9.43 -16.09
CA PRO A 101 7.56 10.25 -17.17
C PRO A 101 8.22 9.86 -18.49
N SER A 102 7.40 9.63 -19.52
CA SER A 102 7.89 9.34 -20.87
C SER A 102 8.72 10.53 -21.35
N ARG A 103 9.99 10.30 -21.65
CA ARG A 103 10.93 11.29 -22.15
C ARG A 103 10.73 11.57 -23.64
#